data_AF-A0A1W6SSJ8-F1
#
_entry.id   AF-A0A1W6SSJ8-F1
#
_cell.length_a   1.000
_cell.length_b   1.000
_cell.length_c   1.000
_cell.angle_alpha   90.00
_cell.angle_beta   90.00
_cell.angle_gamma   90.00
#
_symmetry.space_group_name_H-M   'P 1'
#
loop_
_entity.id
_entity.type
_entity.pdbx_description
1 polymer ?
#
loop_
_entity_poly.entity_id
_entity_poly.type
_entity_poly.pdbx_seq_one_letter_code
_entity_poly.pdbx_strand_id
1 'polypeptide(L)'
;MPDNNDVQLQPTKAVRLIFEYEGEVVRLISQQPVEMAVADSDISGLDPSAHYIDTRDATGKTLARVKARGAFSTSAEVFPERAGEPITRVDIPTPKGAFTVVLPIADNADHFTLVKVAPSAQAPGARDLRAPQPVATDMADFPLAARIQPGNDGGVR
;
A
#
# COMPACT_ATOMS: atom_id res chain seq x y z
N MET A 1 14.62 12.62 35.64
CA MET A 1 13.93 11.60 34.81
C MET A 1 13.70 12.26 33.47
N PRO A 2 14.26 11.78 32.34
CA PRO A 2 13.83 12.29 31.05
C PRO A 2 12.44 11.71 30.74
N ASP A 3 11.53 12.57 30.30
CA ASP A 3 10.21 12.21 29.82
C ASP A 3 10.37 11.33 28.58
N ASN A 4 9.89 10.08 28.66
CA ASN A 4 9.68 9.26 27.49
C ASN A 4 8.57 9.95 26.68
N ASN A 5 8.96 10.59 25.59
CA ASN A 5 8.07 11.03 24.53
C ASN A 5 7.39 9.76 23.96
N ASP A 6 6.33 9.32 24.62
CA ASP A 6 5.32 8.50 24.00
C ASP A 6 4.78 9.36 22.85
N VAL A 7 5.24 9.08 21.63
CA VAL A 7 4.61 9.60 20.42
C VAL A 7 3.22 8.98 20.37
N GLN A 8 2.28 9.59 21.08
CA GLN A 8 0.86 9.25 20.98
C GLN A 8 0.43 9.62 19.57
N LEU A 9 0.46 8.64 18.68
CA LEU A 9 -0.10 8.75 17.34
C LEU A 9 -1.61 9.02 17.51
N GLN A 10 -2.02 10.28 17.32
CA GLN A 10 -3.42 10.68 17.41
C GLN A 10 -4.22 9.89 16.35
N PRO A 11 -5.37 9.28 16.72
CA PRO A 11 -6.22 8.60 15.75
C PRO A 11 -6.56 9.54 14.59
N THR A 12 -6.21 9.15 13.37
CA THR A 12 -6.49 9.94 12.17
C THR A 12 -7.60 9.24 11.38
N LYS A 13 -8.40 10.01 10.63
CA LYS A 13 -9.33 9.43 9.65
C LYS A 13 -8.52 8.63 8.64
N ALA A 14 -8.81 7.35 8.55
CA ALA A 14 -8.12 6.43 7.67
C ALA A 14 -9.12 5.53 6.95
N VAL A 15 -8.63 4.83 5.95
CA VAL A 15 -9.39 3.82 5.22
C VAL A 15 -8.59 2.53 5.17
N ARG A 16 -9.23 1.42 5.47
CA ARG A 16 -8.72 0.08 5.22
C ARG A 16 -9.18 -0.36 3.83
N LEU A 17 -8.22 -0.67 2.99
CA LEU A 17 -8.42 -1.20 1.64
C LEU A 17 -8.02 -2.68 1.62
N ILE A 18 -8.88 -3.52 1.06
CA ILE A 18 -8.59 -4.94 0.84
C ILE A 18 -8.59 -5.18 -0.66
N PHE A 19 -7.49 -5.71 -1.17
CA PHE A 19 -7.30 -6.00 -2.58
C PHE A 19 -7.14 -7.49 -2.81
N GLU A 20 -7.54 -7.94 -3.99
CA GLU A 20 -7.15 -9.22 -4.57
C GLU A 20 -6.33 -8.98 -5.84
N TYR A 21 -5.42 -9.89 -6.13
CA TYR A 21 -4.61 -9.84 -7.34
C TYR A 21 -4.37 -11.23 -7.93
N GLU A 22 -4.21 -11.24 -9.25
CA GLU A 22 -3.74 -12.39 -10.03
C GLU A 22 -2.79 -11.87 -11.12
N GLY A 23 -1.50 -12.20 -11.01
CA GLY A 23 -0.46 -11.56 -11.82
C GLY A 23 -0.44 -10.05 -11.55
N GLU A 24 -0.48 -9.23 -12.60
CA GLU A 24 -0.55 -7.76 -12.49
C GLU A 24 -1.99 -7.22 -12.45
N VAL A 25 -3.01 -8.09 -12.53
CA VAL A 25 -4.41 -7.67 -12.45
C VAL A 25 -4.81 -7.53 -10.99
N VAL A 26 -5.25 -6.33 -10.60
CA VAL A 26 -5.63 -6.01 -9.22
C VAL A 26 -7.07 -5.53 -9.16
N ARG A 27 -7.78 -5.95 -8.11
CA ARG A 27 -9.14 -5.51 -7.83
C ARG A 27 -9.23 -5.05 -6.39
N LEU A 28 -9.90 -3.93 -6.18
CA LEU A 28 -10.28 -3.47 -4.85
C LEU A 28 -11.57 -4.18 -4.43
N ILE A 29 -11.49 -4.97 -3.37
CA ILE A 29 -12.59 -5.81 -2.88
C ILE A 29 -13.39 -5.09 -1.79
N SER A 30 -12.73 -4.28 -0.96
CA SER A 30 -13.40 -3.57 0.13
C SER A 30 -12.71 -2.25 0.47
N GLN A 31 -13.52 -1.24 0.81
CA GLN A 31 -13.12 0.04 1.40
C GLN A 31 -13.86 0.22 2.72
N GLN A 32 -13.13 0.40 3.82
CA GLN A 32 -13.72 0.54 5.17
C GLN A 32 -13.13 1.76 5.87
N PRO A 33 -13.92 2.80 6.19
CA PRO A 33 -13.47 3.87 7.06
C PRO A 33 -13.05 3.30 8.43
N VAL A 34 -11.91 3.75 8.94
CA VAL A 34 -11.38 3.36 10.25
C VAL A 34 -10.78 4.57 10.95
N GLU A 35 -10.84 4.59 12.28
CA GLU A 35 -10.13 5.55 13.12
C GLU A 35 -8.92 4.85 13.72
N MET A 36 -7.74 5.05 13.15
CA MET A 36 -6.52 4.46 13.67
C MET A 36 -5.29 5.28 13.32
N ALA A 37 -4.27 5.16 14.17
CA ALA A 37 -2.93 5.60 13.85
C ALA A 37 -2.35 4.74 12.70
N VAL A 38 -1.76 5.38 11.70
CA VAL A 38 -0.94 4.72 10.69
C VAL A 38 0.51 4.87 11.10
N ALA A 39 1.26 3.76 11.15
CA ALA A 39 2.64 3.77 11.63
C ALA A 39 3.56 4.51 10.64
N ASP A 40 4.47 5.33 11.14
CA ASP A 40 5.45 6.06 10.31
C ASP A 40 6.30 5.13 9.44
N SER A 41 6.55 3.90 9.91
CA SER A 41 7.29 2.86 9.18
C SER A 41 6.56 2.33 7.93
N ASP A 42 5.25 2.58 7.83
CA ASP A 42 4.46 2.26 6.64
C ASP A 42 4.43 3.43 5.65
N ILE A 43 4.77 4.64 6.11
CA ILE A 43 4.78 5.90 5.35
C ILE A 43 6.20 6.25 4.84
N SER A 44 7.26 5.80 5.54
CA SER A 44 8.64 6.21 5.28
C SER A 44 9.49 5.13 4.59
N GLY A 45 10.21 5.56 3.54
CA GLY A 45 11.17 4.76 2.77
C GLY A 45 10.66 4.35 1.38
N LEU A 46 11.32 4.86 0.34
CA LEU A 46 11.12 4.43 -1.04
C LEU A 46 12.05 3.24 -1.31
N ASP A 47 11.50 2.04 -1.19
CA ASP A 47 12.17 0.78 -1.46
C ASP A 47 12.09 0.50 -2.98
N PRO A 48 13.23 0.57 -3.70
CA PRO A 48 13.26 0.20 -5.10
C PRO A 48 12.98 -1.30 -5.21
N SER A 49 11.88 -1.67 -5.86
CA SER A 49 11.26 -3.01 -5.95
C SER A 49 10.10 -3.27 -4.99
N ALA A 50 9.39 -2.22 -4.55
CA ALA A 50 8.18 -2.35 -3.77
C ALA A 50 6.93 -1.80 -4.48
N HIS A 51 5.78 -2.26 -4.01
CA HIS A 51 4.47 -1.73 -4.37
C HIS A 51 3.95 -0.81 -3.27
N TYR A 52 3.24 0.22 -3.68
CA TYR A 52 2.68 1.26 -2.81
C TYR A 52 1.24 1.56 -3.20
N ILE A 53 0.45 1.99 -2.22
CA ILE A 53 -0.80 2.68 -2.50
C ILE A 53 -0.59 4.16 -2.22
N ASP A 54 -0.91 4.98 -3.21
CA ASP A 54 -1.00 6.43 -3.08
C ASP A 54 -2.44 6.82 -2.87
N THR A 55 -2.70 7.71 -1.90
CA THR A 55 -3.93 8.51 -1.89
C THR A 55 -3.65 9.79 -2.67
N ARG A 56 -4.47 10.13 -3.66
CA ARG A 56 -4.30 11.32 -4.51
C ARG A 56 -5.51 12.24 -4.45
N ASP A 57 -5.27 13.53 -4.71
CA ASP A 57 -6.35 14.49 -4.96
C ASP A 57 -6.80 14.46 -6.43
N ALA A 58 -7.84 15.22 -6.76
CA ALA A 58 -8.40 15.32 -8.10
C ALA A 58 -7.43 15.88 -9.16
N THR A 59 -6.30 16.49 -8.74
CA THR A 59 -5.24 16.94 -9.66
C THR A 59 -4.19 15.86 -9.94
N GLY A 60 -4.30 14.71 -9.28
CA GLY A 60 -3.33 13.61 -9.34
C GLY A 60 -2.16 13.76 -8.38
N LYS A 61 -2.18 14.73 -7.46
CA LYS A 61 -1.10 14.92 -6.50
C LYS A 61 -1.20 13.88 -5.38
N THR A 62 -0.10 13.16 -5.13
CA THR A 62 0.02 12.25 -3.97
C THR A 62 -0.07 13.02 -2.65
N LEU A 63 -1.06 12.67 -1.84
CA LEU A 63 -1.31 13.20 -0.50
C LEU A 63 -0.68 12.31 0.58
N ALA A 64 -0.73 11.01 0.37
CA ALA A 64 -0.12 10.00 1.24
C ALA A 64 0.36 8.81 0.39
N ARG A 65 1.41 8.13 0.85
CA ARG A 65 1.93 6.90 0.25
C ARG A 65 2.16 5.87 1.34
N VAL A 66 1.64 4.66 1.14
CA VAL A 66 1.78 3.55 2.10
C VAL A 66 2.27 2.30 1.38
N LYS A 67 3.23 1.59 1.96
CA LYS A 67 3.77 0.35 1.37
C LYS A 67 2.71 -0.76 1.36
N ALA A 68 2.47 -1.38 0.21
CA ALA A 68 1.57 -2.53 0.05
C ALA A 68 2.30 -3.82 0.46
N ARG A 69 2.48 -4.04 1.77
CA ARG A 69 3.21 -5.20 2.31
C ARG A 69 2.56 -6.51 1.86
N GLY A 70 3.39 -7.45 1.40
CA GLY A 70 2.94 -8.78 0.94
C GLY A 70 2.22 -8.78 -0.41
N ALA A 71 2.04 -7.63 -1.06
CA ALA A 71 1.50 -7.56 -2.40
C ALA A 71 2.48 -8.20 -3.40
N PHE A 72 1.95 -9.00 -4.33
CA PHE A 72 2.71 -9.63 -5.42
C PHE A 72 3.91 -10.48 -4.97
N SER A 73 3.76 -11.25 -3.88
CA SER A 73 4.82 -12.19 -3.49
C SER A 73 5.01 -13.25 -4.59
N THR A 74 6.17 -13.24 -5.24
CA THR A 74 6.52 -14.19 -6.31
C THR A 74 7.15 -15.48 -5.80
N SER A 75 7.23 -15.66 -4.48
CA SER A 75 7.70 -16.90 -3.86
C SER A 75 6.76 -17.33 -2.73
N ALA A 76 6.63 -18.64 -2.54
CA ALA A 76 5.92 -19.21 -1.42
C ALA A 76 6.78 -20.22 -0.67
N GLU A 77 6.61 -20.22 0.65
CA GLU A 77 7.18 -21.22 1.53
C GLU A 77 6.30 -22.47 1.53
N VAL A 78 6.91 -23.61 1.21
CA VAL A 78 6.24 -24.91 1.12
C VAL A 78 6.72 -25.77 2.27
N PHE A 79 5.78 -26.16 3.11
CA PHE A 79 6.01 -27.08 4.22
C PHE A 79 5.90 -28.51 3.69
N PRO A 80 6.93 -29.35 3.88
CA PRO A 80 6.88 -30.74 3.44
C PRO A 80 5.89 -31.54 4.29
N GLU A 81 5.30 -32.57 3.69
CA GLU A 81 4.33 -33.43 4.38
C GLU A 81 4.98 -34.34 5.45
N ARG A 82 6.27 -34.67 5.28
CA ARG A 82 7.00 -35.52 6.23
C ARG A 82 7.77 -34.68 7.24
N ALA A 83 7.55 -34.98 8.52
CA ALA A 83 8.30 -34.38 9.60
C ALA A 83 9.81 -34.68 9.45
N GLY A 84 10.64 -33.64 9.56
CA GLY A 84 12.10 -33.73 9.42
C GLY A 84 12.64 -33.36 8.03
N GLU A 85 11.78 -33.21 7.03
CA GLU A 85 12.17 -32.62 5.75
C GLU A 85 12.29 -31.08 5.85
N PRO A 86 13.19 -30.44 5.07
CA PRO A 86 13.40 -29.00 5.14
C PRO A 86 12.23 -28.23 4.52
N ILE A 87 11.91 -27.08 5.10
CA ILE A 87 11.02 -26.09 4.51
C ILE A 87 11.70 -25.52 3.26
N THR A 88 10.99 -25.53 2.13
CA THR A 88 11.52 -25.04 0.84
C THR A 88 10.78 -23.81 0.37
N ARG A 89 11.40 -23.04 -0.53
CA ARG A 89 10.73 -21.93 -1.24
C ARG A 89 10.63 -22.26 -2.71
N VAL A 90 9.46 -21.97 -3.28
CA VAL A 90 9.19 -22.15 -4.71
C VAL A 90 8.81 -20.82 -5.33
N ASP A 91 9.26 -20.60 -6.57
CA ASP A 91 8.84 -19.44 -7.36
C ASP A 91 7.41 -19.66 -7.89
N ILE A 92 6.63 -18.59 -7.90
CA ILE A 92 5.26 -18.55 -8.41
C ILE A 92 5.25 -17.68 -9.66
N PRO A 93 5.11 -18.27 -10.87
CA PRO A 93 5.12 -17.53 -12.13
C PRO A 93 3.99 -16.50 -12.24
N THR A 94 2.81 -16.84 -11.71
CA THR A 94 1.63 -15.97 -11.68
C THR A 94 1.14 -15.86 -10.24
N PRO A 95 1.64 -14.89 -9.46
CA PRO A 95 1.29 -14.78 -8.06
C PRO A 95 -0.18 -14.40 -7.92
N LYS A 96 -0.87 -15.02 -6.96
CA LYS A 96 -2.28 -14.78 -6.66
C LYS A 96 -2.46 -14.67 -5.16
N GLY A 97 -3.25 -13.68 -4.73
CA GLY A 97 -3.53 -13.51 -3.32
C GLY A 97 -4.33 -12.26 -3.02
N ALA A 98 -4.32 -11.88 -1.75
CA ALA A 98 -4.92 -10.66 -1.26
C ALA A 98 -3.93 -9.90 -0.38
N PHE A 99 -4.08 -8.60 -0.30
CA PHE A 99 -3.32 -7.76 0.63
C PHE A 99 -4.21 -6.65 1.19
N THR A 100 -3.85 -6.16 2.37
CA THR A 100 -4.59 -5.11 3.08
C THR A 100 -3.67 -3.93 3.33
N VAL A 101 -4.18 -2.72 3.10
CA VAL A 101 -3.48 -1.47 3.38
C VAL A 101 -4.38 -0.55 4.18
N VAL A 102 -3.81 0.15 5.15
CA VAL A 102 -4.50 1.25 5.85
C VAL A 102 -3.82 2.55 5.46
N LEU A 103 -4.59 3.50 4.95
CA LEU A 103 -4.06 4.81 4.55
C LEU A 103 -4.74 5.94 5.34
N PRO A 104 -4.00 6.98 5.74
CA PRO A 104 -4.61 8.21 6.20
C PRO A 104 -5.35 8.88 5.02
N ILE A 105 -6.51 9.47 5.31
CA ILE A 105 -7.36 10.13 4.32
C ILE A 105 -7.47 11.62 4.66
N ALA A 106 -6.84 12.43 3.80
CA ALA A 106 -7.02 13.88 3.82
C ALA A 106 -8.40 14.27 3.25
N ASP A 107 -8.93 15.42 3.67
CA ASP A 107 -10.26 15.87 3.23
C ASP A 107 -10.38 16.11 1.72
N ASN A 108 -9.26 16.40 1.05
CA ASN A 108 -9.18 16.60 -0.40
C ASN A 108 -8.78 15.33 -1.18
N ALA A 109 -8.79 14.15 -0.54
CA ALA A 109 -8.54 12.89 -1.21
C ALA A 109 -9.69 12.53 -2.18
N ASP A 110 -9.32 12.03 -3.36
CA ASP A 110 -10.25 11.74 -4.46
C ASP A 110 -10.19 10.25 -4.89
N HIS A 111 -8.99 9.69 -5.01
CA HIS A 111 -8.80 8.30 -5.44
C HIS A 111 -7.53 7.68 -4.83
N PHE A 112 -7.42 6.37 -5.03
CA PHE A 112 -6.23 5.58 -4.72
C PHE A 112 -5.55 5.12 -5.99
N THR A 113 -4.23 5.10 -5.99
CA THR A 113 -3.43 4.55 -7.10
C THR A 113 -2.47 3.50 -6.57
N LEU A 114 -2.50 2.30 -7.16
CA LEU A 114 -1.45 1.32 -6.96
C LEU A 114 -0.24 1.72 -7.80
N VAL A 115 0.91 1.82 -7.15
CA VAL A 115 2.17 2.26 -7.75
C VAL A 115 3.22 1.17 -7.59
N LYS A 116 3.91 0.83 -8.68
CA LYS A 116 5.13 0.01 -8.69
C LYS A 116 6.34 0.93 -8.71
N VAL A 117 7.25 0.74 -7.76
CA VAL A 117 8.51 1.48 -7.72
C VAL A 117 9.63 0.53 -8.11
N ALA A 118 10.31 0.86 -9.21
CA ALA A 118 11.46 0.10 -9.70
C ALA A 118 12.73 0.96 -9.67
N PRO A 119 13.92 0.38 -9.54
CA PRO A 119 15.16 1.13 -9.77
C PRO A 119 15.16 1.71 -11.21
N SER A 120 15.64 2.95 -11.39
CA SER A 120 15.91 3.44 -12.75
C SER A 120 16.97 2.60 -13.41
N ALA A 121 16.73 2.21 -14.67
CA ALA A 121 17.75 1.55 -15.47
C ALA A 121 18.92 2.54 -15.69
N GLN A 122 20.12 2.19 -15.21
CA GLN A 122 21.33 2.89 -15.62
C GLN A 122 21.69 2.43 -17.03
N ALA A 123 21.88 3.38 -17.95
CA ALA A 123 22.38 3.07 -19.29
C ALA A 123 23.78 2.44 -19.20
N PRO A 124 24.08 1.34 -19.93
CA PRO A 124 25.41 0.77 -19.97
C PRO A 124 26.42 1.81 -20.48
N GLY A 125 27.38 2.21 -19.62
CA GLY A 125 28.46 3.13 -19.99
C GLY A 125 28.36 4.56 -19.43
N ALA A 126 27.28 4.93 -18.74
CA ALA A 126 27.20 6.21 -18.04
C ALA A 126 28.04 6.15 -16.74
N ARG A 127 29.18 6.86 -16.70
CA ARG A 127 29.98 7.08 -15.48
C ARG A 127 29.39 8.18 -14.58
N ASP A 128 28.06 8.28 -14.52
CA ASP A 128 27.41 9.21 -13.61
C ASP A 128 27.41 8.63 -12.20
N LEU A 129 28.07 9.33 -11.27
CA LEU A 129 28.13 8.98 -9.84
C LEU A 129 26.79 9.20 -9.11
N ARG A 130 25.71 9.49 -9.85
CA ARG A 130 24.38 9.67 -9.27
C ARG A 130 23.75 8.30 -9.03
N ALA A 131 23.37 8.06 -7.77
CA ALA A 131 22.58 6.88 -7.43
C ALA A 131 21.32 6.80 -8.31
N PRO A 132 20.96 5.62 -8.83
CA PRO A 132 19.74 5.46 -9.62
C PRO A 132 18.54 5.96 -8.80
N GLN A 133 17.78 6.90 -9.34
CA GLN A 133 16.55 7.35 -8.71
C GLN A 133 15.44 6.33 -8.97
N PRO A 134 14.65 5.91 -7.97
CA PRO A 134 13.55 4.99 -8.21
C PRO A 134 12.49 5.64 -9.10
N VAL A 135 11.94 4.87 -10.04
CA VAL A 135 10.87 5.27 -10.95
C VAL A 135 9.55 4.67 -10.46
N ALA A 136 8.57 5.53 -10.24
CA ALA A 136 7.20 5.13 -9.90
C ALA A 136 6.35 4.99 -11.17
N THR A 137 5.65 3.87 -11.30
CA THR A 137 4.72 3.58 -12.40
C THR A 137 3.34 3.27 -11.82
N ASP A 138 2.32 3.98 -12.30
CA ASP A 138 0.93 3.73 -11.91
C ASP A 138 0.44 2.43 -12.57
N MET A 139 -0.12 1.52 -11.76
CA MET A 139 -0.61 0.22 -12.20
C MET A 139 -2.13 0.18 -12.32
N ALA A 140 -2.83 0.81 -11.39
CA ALA A 140 -4.29 0.81 -11.33
C ALA A 140 -4.80 1.95 -10.44
N ASP A 141 -5.93 2.54 -10.82
CA ASP A 141 -6.64 3.57 -10.07
C ASP A 141 -7.97 3.03 -9.53
N PHE A 142 -8.32 3.48 -8.32
CA PHE A 142 -9.54 3.07 -7.63
C PHE A 142 -10.23 4.31 -7.02
N PRO A 143 -11.50 4.57 -7.33
CA PRO A 143 -12.20 5.72 -6.78
C PRO A 143 -12.36 5.56 -5.27
N LEU A 144 -12.24 6.68 -4.54
CA LEU A 144 -12.65 6.72 -3.14
C LEU A 144 -14.16 6.52 -3.09
N ALA A 145 -14.62 5.52 -2.34
CA ALA A 145 -16.05 5.34 -2.12
C ALA A 145 -16.59 6.61 -1.44
N ALA A 146 -17.68 7.17 -1.99
CA ALA A 146 -18.34 8.31 -1.38
C ALA A 146 -18.62 8.00 0.09
N ARG A 147 -18.18 8.90 0.99
CA ARG A 147 -18.38 8.80 2.44
C ARG A 147 -19.79 8.26 2.70
N ILE A 148 -19.91 7.12 3.38
CA ILE A 148 -21.20 6.74 3.95
C ILE A 148 -21.53 7.86 4.94
N GLN A 149 -22.44 8.75 4.54
CA GLN A 149 -23.07 9.68 5.45
C GLN A 149 -23.77 8.84 6.51
N PRO A 150 -23.47 8.98 7.82
CA PRO A 150 -24.35 8.45 8.83
C PRO A 150 -25.73 9.04 8.55
N GLY A 151 -26.71 8.15 8.42
CA GLY A 151 -28.08 8.46 8.03
C GLY A 151 -28.58 9.72 8.73
N ASN A 152 -28.95 10.69 7.93
CA ASN A 152 -29.69 11.86 8.37
C ASN A 152 -31.14 11.41 8.58
N ASP A 153 -31.39 10.57 9.59
CA ASP A 153 -32.75 10.21 10.01
C ASP A 153 -33.32 11.34 10.85
N GLY A 154 -33.77 12.37 10.14
CA GLY A 154 -35.13 12.88 10.29
C GLY A 154 -35.62 13.13 11.71
N GLY A 155 -35.01 14.11 12.39
CA GLY A 155 -35.75 14.86 13.38
C GLY A 155 -36.77 15.77 12.69
N VAL A 156 -38.04 15.32 12.58
CA VAL A 156 -39.19 16.21 12.40
C VAL A 156 -40.37 15.70 13.24
N ARG A 157 -40.51 16.35 14.41
CA ARG A 157 -41.71 16.65 15.19
C ARG A 157 -42.59 15.51 15.71
#